data_AF-A0A963RRV6-F1
#
_entry.id   AF-A0A963RRV6-F1
#
_cell.length_a   1.000
_cell.length_b   1.000
_cell.length_c   1.000
_cell.angle_alpha   90.00
_cell.angle_beta   90.00
_cell.angle_gamma   90.00
#
_symmetry.space_group_name_H-M   'P 1'
#
loop_
_entity.id
_entity.type
_entity.pdbx_description
1 polymer ?
#
loop_
_entity_poly.entity_id
_entity_poly.type
_entity_poly.pdbx_seq_one_letter_code
_entity_poly.pdbx_strand_id
1 'polypeptide(L)' 'MNTCYAKTREGLAQLSGLSEGLSPRHRHVLLLCNGKRSLVVLRELLGPEVDADIGALRRRGWVRPVGSAML' A
#
# COMPACT_ATOMS: atom_id res chain seq x y z
N MET A 1 -4.77 0.64 -15.72
CA MET A 1 -5.49 -0.16 -14.70
C MET A 1 -5.59 0.65 -13.42
N ASN A 2 -6.81 0.98 -12.98
CA ASN A 2 -7.08 1.82 -11.82
C ASN A 2 -7.22 0.99 -10.53
N THR A 3 -6.20 0.18 -10.21
CA THR A 3 -6.27 -0.82 -9.13
C THR A 3 -6.14 -0.17 -7.75
N CYS A 4 -7.05 -0.51 -6.84
CA CYS A 4 -6.95 -0.19 -5.42
C CYS A 4 -6.22 -1.30 -4.65
N TYR A 5 -5.48 -0.87 -3.62
CA TYR A 5 -4.79 -1.78 -2.69
C TYR A 5 -5.32 -1.61 -1.28
N ALA A 6 -5.57 -2.73 -0.61
CA ALA A 6 -5.94 -2.77 0.80
C ALA A 6 -4.89 -3.54 1.59
N LYS A 7 -4.65 -3.08 2.83
CA LYS A 7 -3.89 -3.81 3.83
C LYS A 7 -4.49 -5.18 4.11
N THR A 8 -3.63 -6.17 4.29
CA THR A 8 -3.98 -7.46 4.89
C THR A 8 -3.94 -7.37 6.42
N ARG A 9 -4.27 -8.46 7.11
CA ARG A 9 -4.16 -8.53 8.58
C ARG A 9 -2.70 -8.40 9.02
N GLU A 10 -1.78 -8.99 8.27
CA GLU A 10 -0.34 -8.92 8.50
C GLU A 10 0.17 -7.49 8.29
N GLY A 11 -0.29 -6.81 7.24
CA GLY A 11 0.05 -5.40 6.99
C GLY A 11 -0.45 -4.47 8.11
N LEU A 12 -1.62 -4.74 8.69
CA LEU A 12 -2.10 -4.00 9.86
C LEU A 12 -1.21 -4.21 11.08
N ALA A 13 -0.74 -5.44 11.32
CA ALA A 13 0.16 -5.75 12.44
C ALA A 13 1.51 -5.01 12.33
N GLN A 14 1.99 -4.74 11.12
CA GLN A 14 3.20 -3.92 10.94
C GLN A 14 3.02 -2.47 11.38
N LEU A 15 1.79 -1.95 11.29
CA LEU A 15 1.48 -0.60 11.76
C LEU A 15 1.35 -0.52 13.28
N SER A 16 1.01 -1.61 13.98
CA SER A 16 0.81 -1.59 15.44
C SER A 16 2.08 -1.72 16.29
N GLY A 17 3.27 -1.68 15.69
CA GLY A 17 4.55 -1.58 16.42
C GLY A 17 5.44 -2.82 16.43
N LEU A 18 5.06 -3.90 15.72
CA LEU A 18 5.86 -5.14 15.61
C LEU A 18 6.85 -5.16 14.45
N SER A 19 7.10 -4.00 13.85
CA SER A 19 7.74 -3.95 12.54
C SER A 19 9.23 -3.63 12.63
N GLU A 20 10.07 -4.64 12.80
CA GLU A 20 11.47 -4.52 12.42
C GLU A 20 11.58 -4.51 10.87
N GLY A 21 12.14 -3.43 10.32
CA GLY A 21 12.46 -3.36 8.88
C GLY A 21 11.43 -2.71 7.94
N LEU A 22 10.40 -2.03 8.45
CA LEU A 22 9.53 -1.16 7.64
C LEU A 22 10.09 0.25 7.64
N SER A 23 10.56 0.72 6.48
CA SER A 23 11.00 2.10 6.33
C SER A 23 9.84 3.08 6.56
N PRO A 24 10.11 4.33 6.98
CA PRO A 24 9.08 5.36 7.12
C PRO A 24 8.23 5.52 5.84
N ARG A 25 8.87 5.42 4.67
CA ARG A 25 8.20 5.47 3.36
C ARG A 25 7.22 4.31 3.18
N HIS A 26 7.67 3.07 3.37
CA HIS A 26 6.79 1.90 3.25
C HIS A 26 5.65 1.93 4.27
N ARG A 27 5.89 2.45 5.47
CA ARG A 27 4.85 2.66 6.49
C ARG A 27 3.78 3.63 6.02
N HIS A 28 4.19 4.74 5.42
CA HIS A 28 3.27 5.73 4.87
C HIS A 28 2.44 5.15 3.72
N VAL A 29 3.07 4.45 2.77
CA VAL A 29 2.36 3.78 1.66
C VAL A 29 1.37 2.74 2.20
N LEU A 30 1.79 1.93 3.16
CA LEU A 30 0.94 0.91 3.81
C LEU A 30 -0.26 1.54 4.51
N LEU A 31 -0.08 2.68 5.19
CA LEU A 31 -1.17 3.45 5.81
C LEU A 31 -2.23 3.84 4.77
N LEU A 32 -1.79 4.31 3.60
CA LEU A 32 -2.66 4.80 2.53
C LEU A 32 -3.37 3.69 1.73
N CYS A 33 -2.86 2.45 1.76
CA CYS A 33 -3.48 1.27 1.16
C CYS A 33 -4.73 0.82 1.94
N ASN A 34 -5.86 1.50 1.78
CA ASN A 34 -7.12 1.25 2.49
C ASN A 34 -8.25 0.74 1.58
N GLY A 35 -7.94 0.38 0.33
CA GLY A 35 -8.91 -0.05 -0.67
C GLY A 35 -9.73 1.07 -1.31
N LYS A 36 -9.55 2.33 -0.87
CA LYS A 36 -10.31 3.49 -1.37
C LYS A 36 -9.53 4.32 -2.39
N ARG A 37 -8.20 4.32 -2.30
CA ARG A 37 -7.33 5.04 -3.23
C ARG A 37 -6.78 4.09 -4.28
N SER A 38 -6.92 4.49 -5.54
CA SER A 38 -6.30 3.78 -6.64
C SER A 38 -4.80 4.07 -6.70
N LEU A 39 -4.07 3.21 -7.41
CA LEU A 39 -2.64 3.41 -7.65
C LEU A 39 -2.34 4.74 -8.35
N VAL A 40 -3.24 5.21 -9.20
CA VAL A 40 -3.11 6.52 -9.87
C VAL A 40 -3.09 7.64 -8.83
N VAL A 41 -4.08 7.66 -7.92
CA VAL A 41 -4.15 8.65 -6.84
C VAL A 41 -2.94 8.54 -5.91
N LEU A 42 -2.45 7.33 -5.64
CA LEU A 42 -1.26 7.15 -4.82
C LEU A 42 0.00 7.73 -5.48
N ARG A 43 0.14 7.66 -6.82
CA ARG A 43 1.26 8.28 -7.55
C ARG A 43 1.23 9.79 -7.47
N GLU A 44 0.04 10.39 -7.59
CA GLU A 44 -0.13 11.84 -7.47
C GLU A 44 0.26 12.35 -6.08
N LEU A 45 -0.02 11.56 -5.04
CA LEU A 45 0.27 11.93 -3.65
C LEU A 45 1.72 11.67 -3.22
N LEU A 46 2.32 10.59 -3.69
CA LEU A 46 3.59 10.06 -3.16
C LEU A 46 4.73 10.01 -4.17
N GLY A 47 4.46 10.38 -5.43
CA GLY A 47 5.41 10.24 -6.52
C GLY A 47 5.35 8.88 -7.24
N PRO A 48 5.99 8.78 -8.41
CA PRO A 48 5.96 7.59 -9.26
C PRO A 48 6.63 6.35 -8.62
N GLU A 49 7.53 6.54 -7.66
CA GLU A 49 8.21 5.42 -6.99
C GLU A 49 7.28 4.59 -6.10
N VAL A 50 6.04 5.05 -5.85
CA VAL A 50 5.02 4.29 -5.12
C VAL A 50 4.68 2.94 -5.77
N ASP A 51 4.84 2.80 -7.09
CA ASP A 51 4.64 1.53 -7.78
C ASP A 51 5.62 0.47 -7.27
N ALA A 52 6.88 0.85 -7.03
CA ALA A 52 7.90 -0.03 -6.47
C ALA A 52 7.62 -0.36 -4.99
N ASP A 53 7.18 0.64 -4.22
CA ASP A 53 6.81 0.48 -2.81
C ASP A 53 5.64 -0.51 -2.66
N ILE A 54 4.57 -0.33 -3.44
CA ILE A 54 3.43 -1.25 -3.49
C ILE A 54 3.91 -2.65 -3.87
N GLY A 55 4.79 -2.76 -4.87
CA GLY A 55 5.39 -4.04 -5.25
C GLY A 55 6.11 -4.73 -4.10
N ALA A 56 6.90 -3.98 -3.32
CA ALA A 56 7.59 -4.50 -2.15
C ALA A 56 6.62 -4.94 -1.04
N LEU A 57 5.60 -4.13 -0.73
CA LEU A 57 4.56 -4.45 0.26
C LEU A 57 3.74 -5.68 -0.15
N ARG A 58 3.46 -5.85 -1.45
CA ARG A 58 2.76 -7.03 -1.99
C ARG A 58 3.58 -8.30 -1.87
N ARG A 59 4.88 -8.26 -2.23
CA ARG A 59 5.77 -9.43 -2.09
C ARG A 59 5.89 -9.89 -0.64
N ARG A 60 5.75 -8.96 0.32
CA ARG A 60 5.71 -9.25 1.76
C ARG A 60 4.34 -9.73 2.26
N GLY A 61 3.32 -9.75 1.41
CA GLY A 61 1.96 -10.15 1.80
C GLY A 61 1.21 -9.12 2.63
N TRP A 62 1.67 -7.86 2.69
CA TRP A 62 1.09 -6.82 3.55
C TRP A 62 -0.04 -6.04 2.89
N VAL A 63 -0.12 -6.08 1.56
CA VAL A 63 -1.22 -5.49 0.80
C VAL A 63 -1.66 -6.44 -0.31
N ARG A 64 -2.94 -6.34 -0.69
CA ARG A 64 -3.53 -7.08 -1.80
C ARG A 64 -4.37 -6.16 -2.69
N PRO A 65 -4.47 -6.44 -4.00
CA PRO A 65 -5.43 -5.75 -4.86
C PRO A 65 -6.85 -6.11 -4.42
N VAL A 66 -7.75 -5.12 -4.39
CA VAL A 66 -9.16 -5.33 -3.98
C VAL A 66 -10.19 -4.95 -5.05
N GLY A 67 -9.72 -4.58 -6.24
CA GLY A 67 -10.58 -4.22 -7.38
C GLY A 67 -10.18 -2.89 -8.00
N SER A 68 -10.79 -2.55 -9.13
CA SER A 68 -10.63 -1.24 -9.76
C SER A 68 -11.57 -0.26 -9.06
N ALA A 69 -11.06 0.90 -8.61
CA ALA A 69 -11.97 1.99 -8.29
C ALA A 69 -12.72 2.34 -9.58
N MET A 70 -14.04 2.15 -9.60
CA MET A 70 -14.88 2.82 -10.59
C MET A 70 -14.75 4.31 -10.29
N LEU A 71 -14.28 5.03 -11.31
CA LEU A 71 -14.17 6.49 -11.31
C LEU A 71 -15.55 7.12 -11.11
#